data_AF-A0A9D5TWJ2-F1
#
_entry.id   AF-A0A9D5TWJ2-F1
#
_cell.length_a   1.000
_cell.length_b   1.000
_cell.length_c   1.000
_cell.angle_alpha   90.00
_cell.angle_beta   90.00
_cell.angle_gamma   90.00
#
_symmetry.space_group_name_H-M   'P 1'
#
loop_
_entity.id
_entity.type
_entity.pdbx_description
1 polymer ?
#
loop_
_entity_poly.entity_id
_entity_poly.type
_entity_poly.pdbx_seq_one_letter_code
_entity_poly.pdbx_strand_id
1 'polypeptide(L)'
;MAGFWSMVGLVFKSLITGADTVDDTGGAPRDILATDDVLCRYAIARFTPADTNAHIGASSVDDISDIVTAAVSSVPESEGIRIDQFFTPNPDAADPFQAIREAQLSVLNMAHRKDADTVFWGRQDASTGYLNLYLVSDALTSSLYDLMLPQTYIFRQPTHSDVAEALRVLLNAQLVLTSRGGEQRALQIARLAAIMEDLQDRVLGGEVFSHAGAGAALAYGFGAFVLSETGDRSYCASALRVMEPYIRQMVADIAEKPVAATGKTAAPTGLKGEALAENDPAAPTSQLSELLDRVTDFSKVDPRTTAALALYGSLVNWSLIANLKARSGELSIAIWRMLERRIELSMGSPVDRALSICKLGEAMVLTGKDKENAQIVDKGAGHYRRALGMINARVHGPLYALIAYGLADAIVSSATIRDVTIPDTQVVPVFQAALKVCTRRDHPYIWGRIMFALATVYLTNGNLHKDIEMLTHARMSYSQAYEAFNEAGAKGAARAASGGFTRSENFLSQLGHRKTLMDATGGLGKDTANAS
;
A
#
# COMPACT_ATOMS: atom_id res chain seq x y z
N MET A 1 -34.78 -6.65 -15.77
CA MET A 1 -34.15 -5.34 -15.50
C MET A 1 -35.08 -4.46 -14.63
N ALA A 2 -35.18 -4.74 -13.33
CA ALA A 2 -35.92 -3.89 -12.37
C ALA A 2 -35.50 -4.10 -10.89
N GLY A 3 -34.35 -4.74 -10.62
CA GLY A 3 -33.97 -5.16 -9.26
C GLY A 3 -32.80 -4.41 -8.62
N PHE A 4 -32.10 -3.53 -9.35
CA PHE A 4 -30.87 -2.89 -8.86
C PHE A 4 -31.06 -1.44 -8.39
N TRP A 5 -32.16 -0.78 -8.76
CA TRP A 5 -32.42 0.63 -8.41
C TRP A 5 -33.13 0.83 -7.05
N SER A 6 -33.57 -0.23 -6.37
CA SER A 6 -34.38 -0.11 -5.14
C SER A 6 -33.56 0.02 -3.85
N MET A 7 -32.30 -0.45 -3.81
CA MET A 7 -31.48 -0.39 -2.58
C MET A 7 -30.68 0.91 -2.38
N VAL A 8 -30.53 1.74 -3.42
CA VAL A 8 -29.82 3.02 -3.33
C VAL A 8 -30.77 4.17 -2.93
N GLY A 9 -32.08 4.01 -3.12
CA GLY A 9 -33.10 5.05 -2.88
C GLY A 9 -33.59 5.21 -1.44
N LEU A 10 -33.28 4.30 -0.52
CA LEU A 10 -33.85 4.29 0.85
C LEU A 10 -32.98 4.97 1.93
N VAL A 11 -31.86 5.59 1.56
CA VAL A 11 -31.01 6.36 2.50
C VAL A 11 -31.29 7.88 2.45
N PHE A 12 -32.19 8.34 1.58
CA PHE A 12 -32.37 9.77 1.26
C PHE A 12 -33.42 10.54 2.08
N LYS A 13 -33.88 10.05 3.24
CA LYS A 13 -34.94 10.78 3.99
C LYS A 13 -34.79 10.91 5.51
N SER A 14 -33.57 10.88 6.07
CA SER A 14 -33.41 11.19 7.51
C SER A 14 -32.20 12.05 7.92
N LEU A 15 -31.60 12.83 7.02
CA LEU A 15 -30.45 13.69 7.37
C LEU A 15 -30.63 15.18 7.05
N ILE A 16 -31.88 15.63 6.84
CA ILE A 16 -32.21 17.05 6.73
C ILE A 16 -33.46 17.30 7.57
N THR A 17 -33.27 17.52 8.86
CA THR A 17 -34.13 18.34 9.74
C THR A 17 -33.47 18.35 11.12
N GLY A 18 -32.95 19.51 11.50
CA GLY A 18 -32.19 19.71 12.73
C GLY A 18 -31.25 20.89 12.61
N ALA A 19 -31.74 21.99 12.03
CA ALA A 19 -31.12 23.29 12.17
C ALA A 19 -31.98 24.03 13.18
N ASP A 20 -31.48 24.19 14.40
CA ASP A 20 -31.90 25.25 15.30
C ASP A 20 -30.66 25.91 15.89
N THR A 21 -30.73 27.23 15.78
CA THR A 21 -29.84 28.34 16.13
C THR A 21 -29.26 28.31 17.55
N VAL A 22 -27.97 28.66 17.69
CA VAL A 22 -27.48 29.53 18.76
C VAL A 22 -26.40 30.47 18.20
N ASP A 23 -26.67 31.76 18.37
CA ASP A 23 -25.84 32.90 18.02
C ASP A 23 -24.70 33.14 19.03
N ASP A 24 -23.59 33.63 18.47
CA ASP A 24 -22.72 34.71 18.96
C ASP A 24 -21.94 34.57 20.28
N THR A 25 -20.60 34.65 20.20
CA THR A 25 -19.82 35.80 20.72
C THR A 25 -18.31 35.60 20.57
N GLY A 26 -17.63 36.72 20.28
CA GLY A 26 -16.27 36.80 19.80
C GLY A 26 -15.16 36.21 20.68
N GLY A 27 -14.20 35.59 20.01
CA GLY A 27 -12.84 35.38 20.49
C GLY A 27 -11.86 35.82 19.40
N ALA A 28 -11.06 36.83 19.68
CA ALA A 28 -9.97 37.31 18.82
C ALA A 28 -9.05 36.15 18.37
N PRO A 29 -8.39 36.25 17.20
CA PRO A 29 -7.49 35.20 16.74
C PRO A 29 -6.38 35.05 17.78
N ARG A 30 -6.34 33.89 18.45
CA ARG A 30 -5.16 33.51 19.21
C ARG A 30 -4.04 33.35 18.19
N ASP A 31 -3.13 34.30 18.22
CA ASP A 31 -1.77 34.17 17.73
C ASP A 31 -1.12 33.03 18.52
N ILE A 32 -1.28 31.79 18.04
CA ILE A 32 -0.56 30.61 18.57
C ILE A 32 0.72 30.50 17.75
N LEU A 33 1.63 31.46 17.96
CA LEU A 33 3.05 31.28 17.72
C LEU A 33 3.63 30.49 18.91
N ALA A 34 3.32 29.20 18.92
CA ALA A 34 3.98 28.16 19.69
C ALA A 34 3.65 26.83 18.99
N THR A 35 4.30 26.57 17.86
CA THR A 35 4.24 25.25 17.23
C THR A 35 5.08 24.30 18.07
N ASP A 36 4.44 23.31 18.70
CA ASP A 36 5.14 22.11 19.15
C ASP A 36 5.84 21.51 17.91
N ASP A 37 7.16 21.60 17.85
CA ASP A 37 8.03 21.14 16.75
C ASP A 37 8.07 19.60 16.58
N VAL A 38 7.14 18.88 17.20
CA VAL A 38 7.09 17.41 17.26
C VAL A 38 5.96 16.91 16.36
N LEU A 39 6.32 16.26 15.25
CA LEU A 39 5.36 15.67 14.31
C LEU A 39 4.93 14.25 14.70
N CYS A 40 5.83 13.47 15.31
CA CYS A 40 5.54 12.10 15.74
C CYS A 40 6.05 11.84 17.16
N ARG A 41 5.14 11.48 18.06
CA ARG A 41 5.48 10.97 19.39
C ARG A 41 5.52 9.45 19.34
N TYR A 42 6.71 8.88 19.40
CA TYR A 42 6.90 7.43 19.40
C TYR A 42 7.13 6.91 20.82
N ALA A 43 6.60 5.73 21.10
CA ALA A 43 6.84 5.01 22.33
C ALA A 43 7.75 3.79 22.09
N ILE A 44 8.53 3.44 23.11
CA ILE A 44 9.32 2.21 23.13
C ILE A 44 8.92 1.42 24.36
N ALA A 45 8.30 0.25 24.12
CA ALA A 45 7.95 -0.72 25.16
C ALA A 45 9.15 -1.58 25.56
N ARG A 46 9.02 -2.34 26.65
CA ARG A 46 10.08 -3.27 27.07
C ARG A 46 10.20 -4.43 26.09
N PHE A 47 11.44 -4.88 25.83
CA PHE A 47 11.77 -6.06 25.02
C PHE A 47 12.19 -7.27 25.85
N THR A 48 12.47 -7.07 27.13
CA THR A 48 12.72 -8.13 28.11
C THR A 48 11.65 -8.08 29.22
N PRO A 49 11.15 -9.25 29.68
CA PRO A 49 10.27 -9.31 30.84
C PRO A 49 10.94 -8.66 32.06
N ALA A 50 10.16 -7.97 32.89
CA ALA A 50 10.67 -7.47 34.15
C ALA A 50 10.95 -8.64 35.10
N ASP A 51 12.09 -8.62 35.78
CA ASP A 51 12.42 -9.62 36.80
C ASP A 51 11.50 -9.45 38.00
N THR A 52 10.53 -10.34 38.16
CA THR A 52 9.62 -10.36 39.32
C THR A 52 10.32 -10.68 40.64
N ASN A 53 11.57 -11.18 40.58
CA ASN A 53 12.41 -11.51 41.74
C ASN A 53 13.49 -10.47 42.05
N ALA A 54 13.57 -9.38 41.28
CA ALA A 54 14.49 -8.28 41.57
C ALA A 54 14.15 -7.71 42.96
N HIS A 55 15.11 -7.74 43.89
CA HIS A 55 14.96 -7.09 45.19
C HIS A 55 14.49 -5.65 45.00
N ILE A 56 13.59 -5.17 45.86
CA ILE A 56 13.00 -3.82 45.81
C ILE A 56 14.12 -2.79 45.54
N GLY A 57 14.17 -2.25 44.32
CA GLY A 57 15.20 -1.28 43.88
C GLY A 57 16.18 -1.76 42.80
N ALA A 58 16.19 -3.04 42.40
CA ALA A 58 16.95 -3.51 41.24
C ALA A 58 16.13 -3.36 39.95
N SER A 59 16.49 -2.41 39.09
CA SER A 59 15.87 -2.27 37.76
C SER A 59 16.31 -3.45 36.88
N SER A 60 15.39 -4.23 36.33
CA SER A 60 15.75 -5.19 35.28
C SER A 60 16.21 -4.40 34.05
N VAL A 61 17.49 -4.56 33.70
CA VAL A 61 18.11 -3.85 32.58
C VAL A 61 17.48 -4.33 31.27
N ASP A 62 17.05 -3.38 30.43
CA ASP A 62 16.54 -3.65 29.09
C ASP A 62 17.43 -2.94 28.06
N ASP A 63 18.60 -3.54 27.80
CA ASP A 63 19.59 -2.99 26.87
C ASP A 63 19.03 -2.79 25.45
N ILE A 64 18.09 -3.65 25.05
CA ILE A 64 17.45 -3.58 23.74
C ILE A 64 16.60 -2.33 23.62
N SER A 65 15.81 -2.03 24.66
CA SER A 65 15.08 -0.76 24.75
C SER A 65 16.01 0.43 24.54
N ASP A 66 17.19 0.45 25.16
CA ASP A 66 18.18 1.52 25.02
C ASP A 66 18.81 1.58 23.62
N ILE A 67 19.13 0.43 23.02
CA ILE A 67 19.60 0.35 21.63
C ILE A 67 18.56 0.93 20.66
N VAL A 68 17.29 0.55 20.80
CA VAL A 68 16.21 1.08 19.94
C VAL A 68 16.09 2.58 20.12
N THR A 69 16.15 3.09 21.35
CA THR A 69 16.08 4.53 21.64
C THR A 69 17.23 5.30 21.02
N ALA A 70 18.46 4.81 21.20
CA ALA A 70 19.64 5.43 20.62
C ALA A 70 19.54 5.52 19.10
N ALA A 71 19.05 4.47 18.44
CA ALA A 71 18.91 4.43 16.98
C ALA A 71 17.94 5.49 16.44
N VAL A 72 16.80 5.70 17.10
CA VAL A 72 15.73 6.58 16.61
C VAL A 72 15.77 8.00 17.18
N SER A 73 16.49 8.24 18.28
CA SER A 73 16.60 9.57 18.92
C SER A 73 17.17 10.66 18.03
N SER A 74 17.90 10.30 16.98
CA SER A 74 18.48 11.25 16.02
C SER A 74 17.49 11.67 14.92
N VAL A 75 16.27 11.12 14.88
CA VAL A 75 15.29 11.44 13.85
C VAL A 75 14.61 12.78 14.18
N PRO A 76 14.74 13.81 13.32
CA PRO A 76 14.17 15.13 13.61
C PRO A 76 12.63 15.11 13.67
N GLU A 77 12.04 16.07 14.40
CA GLU A 77 10.58 16.22 14.56
C GLU A 77 9.89 14.98 15.14
N SER A 78 10.65 14.19 15.89
CA SER A 78 10.15 13.05 16.63
C SER A 78 10.54 13.14 18.10
N GLU A 79 9.68 12.64 18.98
CA GLU A 79 9.89 12.65 20.42
C GLU A 79 9.61 11.25 20.98
N GLY A 80 10.55 10.74 21.79
CA GLY A 80 10.50 9.39 22.32
C GLY A 80 10.01 9.31 23.76
N ILE A 81 9.10 8.36 24.03
CA ILE A 81 8.57 8.09 25.37
C ILE A 81 8.79 6.62 25.74
N ARG A 82 9.12 6.35 27.01
CA ARG A 82 9.27 4.98 27.53
C ARG A 82 7.94 4.41 28.03
N ILE A 83 7.63 3.18 27.63
CA ILE A 83 6.57 2.36 28.22
C ILE A 83 7.24 1.22 29.00
N ASP A 84 7.23 1.32 30.32
CA ASP A 84 7.80 0.31 31.23
C ASP A 84 6.87 -0.90 31.39
N GLN A 85 6.51 -1.52 30.26
CA GLN A 85 5.67 -2.70 30.21
C GLN A 85 6.16 -3.62 29.09
N PHE A 86 6.24 -4.92 29.40
CA PHE A 86 6.52 -5.98 28.44
C PHE A 86 5.20 -6.55 27.93
N PHE A 87 5.11 -6.77 26.62
CA PHE A 87 3.90 -7.25 25.95
C PHE A 87 4.16 -8.57 25.24
N THR A 88 3.18 -9.47 25.28
CA THR A 88 3.22 -10.74 24.57
C THR A 88 1.87 -11.01 23.92
N PRO A 89 1.84 -11.55 22.68
CA PRO A 89 0.63 -12.13 22.13
C PRO A 89 0.04 -13.18 23.07
N ASN A 90 -1.29 -13.23 23.16
CA ASN A 90 -1.98 -14.22 23.99
C ASN A 90 -1.67 -15.64 23.48
N PRO A 91 -0.99 -16.50 24.28
CA PRO A 91 -0.65 -17.85 23.86
C PRO A 91 -1.88 -18.75 23.72
N ASP A 92 -2.99 -18.43 24.39
CA ASP A 92 -4.22 -19.22 24.41
C ASP A 92 -5.20 -18.81 23.30
N ALA A 93 -4.86 -17.82 22.48
CA ALA A 93 -5.69 -17.40 21.37
C ALA A 93 -5.79 -18.52 20.32
N ALA A 94 -7.02 -18.81 19.88
CA ALA A 94 -7.28 -19.88 18.91
C ALA A 94 -6.67 -19.61 17.52
N ASP A 95 -6.49 -18.34 17.15
CA ASP A 95 -5.86 -17.91 15.90
C ASP A 95 -4.67 -16.98 16.19
N PRO A 96 -3.44 -17.32 15.74
CA PRO A 96 -2.27 -16.45 15.86
C PRO A 96 -2.46 -15.05 15.25
N PHE A 97 -3.31 -14.90 14.23
CA PHE A 97 -3.64 -13.61 13.63
C PHE A 97 -4.42 -12.71 14.58
N GLN A 98 -5.39 -13.29 15.29
CA GLN A 98 -6.13 -12.58 16.33
C GLN A 98 -5.22 -12.23 17.50
N ALA A 99 -4.37 -13.18 17.93
CA ALA A 99 -3.43 -12.99 19.04
C ALA A 99 -2.50 -11.78 18.83
N ILE A 100 -1.90 -11.68 17.64
CA ILE A 100 -0.98 -10.57 17.33
C ILE A 100 -1.72 -9.25 17.13
N ARG A 101 -2.92 -9.27 16.53
CA ARG A 101 -3.74 -8.06 16.36
C ARG A 101 -4.16 -7.48 17.70
N GLU A 102 -4.66 -8.32 18.60
CA GLU A 102 -5.04 -7.90 19.96
C GLU A 102 -3.84 -7.33 20.73
N ALA A 103 -2.67 -7.97 20.63
CA ALA A 103 -1.46 -7.48 21.25
C ALA A 103 -1.04 -6.09 20.70
N GLN A 104 -1.04 -5.91 19.38
CA GLN A 104 -0.70 -4.62 18.77
C GLN A 104 -1.67 -3.50 19.16
N LEU A 105 -2.97 -3.77 19.14
CA LEU A 105 -3.96 -2.78 19.55
C LEU A 105 -3.86 -2.47 21.05
N SER A 106 -3.55 -3.46 21.89
CA SER A 106 -3.30 -3.26 23.33
C SER A 106 -2.08 -2.37 23.59
N VAL A 107 -0.98 -2.62 22.86
CA VAL A 107 0.24 -1.80 22.92
C VAL A 107 -0.04 -0.36 22.48
N LEU A 108 -0.74 -0.18 21.36
CA LEU A 108 -1.08 1.14 20.84
C LEU A 108 -2.02 1.90 21.81
N ASN A 109 -3.02 1.24 22.38
CA ASN A 109 -3.89 1.82 23.40
C ASN A 109 -3.12 2.27 24.66
N MET A 110 -2.04 1.56 25.04
CA MET A 110 -1.17 2.00 26.13
C MET A 110 -0.36 3.24 25.74
N ALA A 111 0.11 3.32 24.50
CA ALA A 111 0.83 4.48 24.00
C ALA A 111 -0.06 5.72 23.90
N HIS A 112 -1.33 5.59 23.49
CA HIS A 112 -2.28 6.70 23.51
C HIS A 112 -2.47 7.31 24.90
N ARG A 113 -2.41 6.51 25.97
CA ARG A 113 -2.45 7.01 27.37
C ARG A 113 -1.23 7.82 27.75
N LYS A 114 -0.13 7.69 27.00
CA LYS A 114 1.10 8.47 27.14
C LYS A 114 1.30 9.48 26.00
N ASP A 115 0.25 9.77 25.24
CA ASP A 115 0.27 10.72 24.13
C ASP A 115 1.27 10.38 23.02
N ALA A 116 1.41 9.07 22.74
CA ALA A 116 2.19 8.55 21.61
C ALA A 116 1.29 7.84 20.60
N ASP A 117 1.54 8.04 19.32
CA ASP A 117 0.74 7.52 18.19
C ASP A 117 1.40 6.35 17.45
N THR A 118 2.64 6.05 17.82
CA THR A 118 3.52 5.09 17.18
C THR A 118 4.29 4.33 18.26
N VAL A 119 4.45 3.01 18.13
CA VAL A 119 5.10 2.19 19.16
C VAL A 119 6.03 1.16 18.57
N PHE A 120 7.27 1.13 19.07
CA PHE A 120 8.19 0.03 18.92
C PHE A 120 8.04 -0.92 20.11
N TRP A 121 7.78 -2.19 19.83
CA TRP A 121 7.68 -3.22 20.84
C TRP A 121 8.14 -4.57 20.30
N GLY A 122 8.30 -5.56 21.17
CA GLY A 122 8.64 -6.91 20.74
C GLY A 122 9.35 -7.68 21.83
N ARG A 123 10.27 -8.55 21.42
CA ARG A 123 11.02 -9.39 22.35
C ARG A 123 12.39 -9.75 21.83
N GLN A 124 13.34 -9.89 22.74
CA GLN A 124 14.56 -10.63 22.47
C GLN A 124 14.30 -12.14 22.65
N ASP A 125 14.72 -12.93 21.68
CA ASP A 125 14.72 -14.38 21.80
C ASP A 125 15.88 -14.82 22.69
N ALA A 126 15.57 -15.44 23.83
CA ALA A 126 16.56 -15.89 24.80
C ALA A 126 17.50 -16.98 24.25
N SER A 127 17.07 -17.73 23.23
CA SER A 127 17.85 -18.85 22.67
C SER A 127 18.83 -18.42 21.58
N THR A 128 18.41 -17.49 20.72
CA THR A 128 19.20 -17.04 19.56
C THR A 128 19.85 -15.67 19.78
N GLY A 129 19.38 -14.90 20.77
CA GLY A 129 19.73 -13.50 20.96
C GLY A 129 19.09 -12.56 19.94
N TYR A 130 18.28 -13.08 19.01
CA TYR A 130 17.66 -12.28 17.95
C TYR A 130 16.61 -11.34 18.52
N LEU A 131 16.50 -10.15 17.92
CA LEU A 131 15.49 -9.17 18.24
C LEU A 131 14.30 -9.34 17.27
N ASN A 132 13.15 -9.70 17.81
CA ASN A 132 11.88 -9.68 17.08
C ASN A 132 11.16 -8.37 17.42
N LEU A 133 11.10 -7.46 16.45
CA LEU A 133 10.54 -6.13 16.62
C LEU A 133 9.28 -5.95 15.80
N TYR A 134 8.33 -5.22 16.36
CA TYR A 134 7.09 -4.77 15.74
C TYR A 134 7.01 -3.25 15.79
N LEU A 135 6.45 -2.67 14.74
CA LEU A 135 6.04 -1.27 14.69
C LEU A 135 4.52 -1.24 14.53
N VAL A 136 3.83 -0.55 15.43
CA VAL A 136 2.39 -0.28 15.32
C VAL A 136 2.15 1.21 15.43
N SER A 137 1.17 1.73 14.69
CA SER A 137 0.79 3.14 14.76
C SER A 137 -0.64 3.36 14.30
N ASP A 138 -1.19 4.54 14.59
CA ASP A 138 -2.53 4.93 14.11
C ASP A 138 -2.66 4.78 12.59
N ALA A 139 -1.65 5.22 11.85
CA ALA A 139 -1.62 5.09 10.39
C ALA A 139 -1.68 3.62 9.95
N LEU A 140 -0.91 2.74 10.60
CA LEU A 140 -0.84 1.32 10.28
C LEU A 140 -2.06 0.51 10.71
N THR A 141 -2.89 1.03 11.63
CA THR A 141 -4.18 0.41 11.98
C THR A 141 -5.30 0.68 10.97
N SER A 142 -5.03 1.47 9.92
CA SER A 142 -5.96 1.66 8.81
C SER A 142 -6.21 0.36 8.07
N SER A 143 -7.45 0.17 7.61
CA SER A 143 -7.87 -0.93 6.71
C SER A 143 -7.07 -1.05 5.40
N LEU A 144 -6.24 -0.05 5.06
CA LEU A 144 -5.31 -0.12 3.93
C LEU A 144 -4.09 -1.01 4.21
N TYR A 145 -3.72 -1.17 5.49
CA TYR A 145 -2.46 -1.82 5.91
C TYR A 145 -2.69 -3.02 6.85
N ASP A 146 -3.94 -3.43 7.10
CA ASP A 146 -4.27 -4.52 8.03
C ASP A 146 -3.46 -5.81 7.76
N LEU A 147 -3.20 -6.16 6.48
CA LEU A 147 -2.39 -7.34 6.13
C LEU A 147 -0.91 -7.21 6.51
N MET A 148 -0.40 -6.00 6.64
CA MET A 148 0.97 -5.69 7.05
C MET A 148 1.07 -5.40 8.54
N LEU A 149 -0.05 -5.23 9.25
CA LEU A 149 -0.07 -5.01 10.70
C LEU A 149 0.80 -6.03 11.46
N PRO A 150 0.72 -7.36 11.21
CA PRO A 150 1.54 -8.33 11.95
C PRO A 150 3.02 -8.41 11.50
N GLN A 151 3.52 -7.44 10.73
CA GLN A 151 4.90 -7.42 10.24
C GLN A 151 5.89 -7.52 11.40
N THR A 152 6.71 -8.56 11.35
CA THR A 152 7.80 -8.78 12.31
C THR A 152 9.13 -8.48 11.63
N TYR A 153 9.96 -7.64 12.26
CA TYR A 153 11.32 -7.33 11.84
C TYR A 153 12.29 -8.11 12.71
N ILE A 154 12.92 -9.15 12.15
CA ILE A 154 13.84 -10.03 12.89
C ILE A 154 15.28 -9.60 12.64
N PHE A 155 15.95 -9.12 13.68
CA PHE A 155 17.34 -8.70 13.64
C PHE A 155 18.26 -9.70 14.34
N ARG A 156 19.34 -10.10 13.68
CA ARG A 156 20.30 -11.09 14.20
C ARG A 156 21.33 -10.49 15.16
N GLN A 157 21.75 -9.26 14.88
CA GLN A 157 22.76 -8.52 15.65
C GLN A 157 22.18 -7.15 16.01
N PRO A 158 21.48 -6.99 17.15
CA PRO A 158 20.77 -5.76 17.49
C PRO A 158 21.64 -4.50 17.52
N THR A 159 22.95 -4.65 17.78
CA THR A 159 23.93 -3.56 17.84
C THR A 159 24.57 -3.21 16.48
N HIS A 160 24.23 -3.92 15.41
CA HIS A 160 24.80 -3.66 14.08
C HIS A 160 24.25 -2.34 13.50
N SER A 161 25.07 -1.58 12.77
CA SER A 161 24.69 -0.27 12.20
C SER A 161 23.45 -0.35 11.32
N ASP A 162 23.30 -1.39 10.49
CA ASP A 162 22.12 -1.60 9.66
C ASP A 162 20.82 -1.82 10.46
N VAL A 163 20.90 -2.26 11.71
CA VAL A 163 19.71 -2.31 12.58
C VAL A 163 19.29 -0.89 12.93
N ALA A 164 20.24 -0.02 13.28
CA ALA A 164 19.95 1.38 13.55
C ALA A 164 19.38 2.08 12.30
N GLU A 165 19.94 1.85 11.12
CA GLU A 165 19.40 2.38 9.86
C GLU A 165 18.00 1.84 9.56
N ALA A 166 17.75 0.54 9.77
CA ALA A 166 16.43 -0.05 9.60
C ALA A 166 15.39 0.62 10.52
N LEU A 167 15.72 0.87 11.78
CA LEU A 167 14.84 1.56 12.72
C LEU A 167 14.57 3.02 12.30
N ARG A 168 15.57 3.71 11.76
CA ARG A 168 15.38 5.07 11.20
C ARG A 168 14.49 5.06 9.97
N VAL A 169 14.63 4.08 9.07
CA VAL A 169 13.73 3.91 7.92
C VAL A 169 12.30 3.72 8.41
N LEU A 170 12.07 2.87 9.41
CA LEU A 170 10.74 2.63 9.99
C LEU A 170 10.12 3.91 10.57
N LEU A 171 10.87 4.69 11.36
CA LEU A 171 10.36 5.93 11.95
C LEU A 171 10.14 7.04 10.90
N ASN A 172 11.05 7.21 9.93
CA ASN A 172 10.88 8.19 8.86
C ASN A 172 9.71 7.83 7.93
N ALA A 173 9.50 6.54 7.64
CA ALA A 173 8.33 6.06 6.94
C ALA A 173 7.05 6.44 7.70
N GLN A 174 7.07 6.36 9.03
CA GLN A 174 5.92 6.74 9.82
C GLN A 174 5.69 8.25 9.86
N LEU A 175 6.74 9.07 9.92
CA LEU A 175 6.64 10.54 9.77
C LEU A 175 6.02 10.94 8.42
N VAL A 176 6.33 10.21 7.33
CA VAL A 176 5.67 10.43 6.03
C VAL A 176 4.18 10.14 6.12
N LEU A 177 3.79 9.02 6.75
CA LEU A 177 2.39 8.62 6.89
C LEU A 177 1.57 9.56 7.77
N THR A 178 2.16 10.12 8.84
CA THR A 178 1.47 11.04 9.77
C THR A 178 1.49 12.50 9.30
N SER A 179 2.46 12.88 8.46
CA SER A 179 2.58 14.25 7.96
C SER A 179 1.31 14.76 7.27
N ARG A 180 0.92 16.00 7.57
CA ARG A 180 -0.21 16.70 6.93
C ARG A 180 0.29 17.98 6.27
N GLY A 181 -0.32 18.33 5.14
CA GLY A 181 0.09 19.49 4.33
C GLY A 181 1.24 19.17 3.37
N GLY A 182 1.23 19.83 2.21
CA GLY A 182 2.15 19.51 1.11
C GLY A 182 3.61 19.77 1.41
N GLU A 183 3.94 20.89 2.06
CA GLU A 183 5.34 21.25 2.38
C GLU A 183 5.95 20.31 3.41
N GLN A 184 5.23 20.11 4.53
CA GLN A 184 5.64 19.23 5.60
C GLN A 184 5.82 17.78 5.12
N ARG A 185 4.87 17.28 4.34
CA ARG A 185 4.98 15.94 3.75
C ARG A 185 6.14 15.84 2.76
N ALA A 186 6.35 16.85 1.92
CA ALA A 186 7.48 16.87 0.99
C ALA A 186 8.84 16.84 1.72
N LEU A 187 8.95 17.51 2.86
CA LEU A 187 10.14 17.47 3.71
C LEU A 187 10.39 16.04 4.25
N GLN A 188 9.36 15.39 4.81
CA GLN A 188 9.52 14.03 5.34
C GLN A 188 9.80 13.01 4.23
N ILE A 189 9.20 13.17 3.04
CA ILE A 189 9.52 12.35 1.86
C ILE A 189 10.99 12.52 1.49
N ALA A 190 11.52 13.74 1.46
CA ALA A 190 12.91 13.99 1.13
C ALA A 190 13.88 13.35 2.15
N ARG A 191 13.55 13.40 3.44
CA ARG A 191 14.35 12.75 4.50
C ARG A 191 14.37 11.23 4.35
N LEU A 192 13.21 10.62 4.14
CA LEU A 192 13.13 9.18 3.90
C LEU A 192 13.89 8.79 2.62
N ALA A 193 13.71 9.54 1.54
CA ALA A 193 14.40 9.30 0.27
C ALA A 193 15.93 9.37 0.41
N ALA A 194 16.46 10.32 1.18
CA ALA A 194 17.91 10.43 1.42
C ALA A 194 18.48 9.17 2.09
N ILE A 195 17.83 8.66 3.14
CA ILE A 195 18.24 7.41 3.79
C ILE A 195 18.14 6.23 2.81
N MET A 196 17.06 6.20 2.03
CA MET A 196 16.81 5.14 1.06
C MET A 196 17.82 5.15 -0.10
N GLU A 197 18.31 6.31 -0.53
CA GLU A 197 19.33 6.47 -1.57
C GLU A 197 20.68 5.88 -1.12
N ASP A 198 21.14 6.24 0.08
CA ASP A 198 22.37 5.68 0.67
C ASP A 198 22.32 4.15 0.79
N LEU A 199 21.17 3.61 1.21
CA LEU A 199 20.94 2.17 1.29
C LEU A 199 20.83 1.52 -0.10
N GLN A 200 20.20 2.21 -1.07
CA GLN A 200 20.05 1.70 -2.43
C GLN A 200 21.42 1.52 -3.11
N ASP A 201 22.34 2.47 -2.96
CA ASP A 201 23.68 2.38 -3.53
C ASP A 201 24.44 1.14 -3.04
N ARG A 202 24.35 0.87 -1.74
CA ARG A 202 24.92 -0.35 -1.12
C ARG A 202 24.28 -1.63 -1.68
N VAL A 203 22.96 -1.64 -1.83
CA VAL A 203 22.21 -2.77 -2.38
C VAL A 203 22.56 -3.02 -3.85
N LEU A 204 22.72 -1.95 -4.64
CA LEU A 204 23.18 -2.04 -6.03
C LEU A 204 24.63 -2.53 -6.11
N GLY A 205 25.45 -2.22 -5.10
CA GLY A 205 26.78 -2.79 -4.88
C GLY A 205 26.80 -4.27 -4.49
N GLY A 206 25.63 -4.90 -4.27
CA GLY A 206 25.50 -6.34 -4.02
C GLY A 206 25.13 -6.70 -2.58
N GLU A 207 24.92 -5.72 -1.70
CA GLU A 207 24.53 -5.97 -0.32
C GLU A 207 23.08 -6.47 -0.17
N VAL A 208 22.87 -7.37 0.79
CA VAL A 208 21.55 -7.96 1.11
C VAL A 208 21.23 -7.94 2.62
N PHE A 209 21.96 -7.15 3.40
CA PHE A 209 21.80 -7.02 4.86
C PHE A 209 21.91 -8.35 5.64
N SER A 210 22.77 -9.26 5.20
CA SER A 210 22.89 -10.63 5.77
C SER A 210 23.24 -10.65 7.26
N HIS A 211 24.05 -9.69 7.73
CA HIS A 211 24.47 -9.54 9.13
C HIS A 211 23.35 -9.05 10.04
N ALA A 212 22.60 -8.03 9.61
CA ALA A 212 21.46 -7.53 10.37
C ALA A 212 20.26 -8.49 10.33
N GLY A 213 20.11 -9.27 9.26
CA GLY A 213 19.03 -10.25 9.10
C GLY A 213 17.81 -9.69 8.34
N ALA A 214 16.75 -10.50 8.28
CA ALA A 214 15.56 -10.21 7.48
C ALA A 214 14.88 -8.89 7.87
N GLY A 215 14.99 -8.46 9.13
CA GLY A 215 14.42 -7.21 9.63
C GLY A 215 14.90 -5.99 8.85
N ALA A 216 16.19 -5.93 8.49
CA ALA A 216 16.73 -4.79 7.73
C ALA A 216 16.20 -4.75 6.30
N ALA A 217 16.14 -5.90 5.61
CA ALA A 217 15.57 -6.00 4.28
C ALA A 217 14.07 -5.66 4.25
N LEU A 218 13.31 -6.11 5.25
CA LEU A 218 11.88 -5.82 5.38
C LEU A 218 11.63 -4.35 5.75
N ALA A 219 12.48 -3.73 6.58
CA ALA A 219 12.39 -2.30 6.89
C ALA A 219 12.68 -1.44 5.64
N TYR A 220 13.73 -1.77 4.89
CA TYR A 220 14.01 -1.14 3.59
C TYR A 220 12.85 -1.31 2.61
N GLY A 221 12.27 -2.52 2.55
CA GLY A 221 11.06 -2.78 1.76
C GLY A 221 9.87 -1.92 2.18
N PHE A 222 9.65 -1.74 3.48
CA PHE A 222 8.59 -0.90 4.01
C PHE A 222 8.81 0.59 3.66
N GLY A 223 10.04 1.10 3.77
CA GLY A 223 10.38 2.45 3.32
C GLY A 223 10.11 2.66 1.83
N ALA A 224 10.51 1.71 0.98
CA ALA A 224 10.22 1.73 -0.45
C ALA A 224 8.72 1.68 -0.75
N PHE A 225 7.95 0.93 0.05
CA PHE A 225 6.50 0.85 -0.07
C PHE A 225 5.85 2.20 0.24
N VAL A 226 6.22 2.84 1.35
CA VAL A 226 5.69 4.17 1.73
C VAL A 226 6.04 5.23 0.66
N LEU A 227 7.27 5.27 0.17
CA LEU A 227 7.65 6.16 -0.92
C LEU A 227 6.83 5.90 -2.20
N SER A 228 6.52 4.64 -2.51
CA SER A 228 5.71 4.27 -3.67
C SER A 228 4.27 4.80 -3.58
N GLU A 229 3.71 4.90 -2.36
CA GLU A 229 2.41 5.52 -2.11
C GLU A 229 2.44 7.04 -2.28
N THR A 230 3.61 7.66 -2.16
CA THR A 230 3.83 9.07 -2.51
C THR A 230 4.17 9.27 -3.99
N GLY A 231 4.31 8.19 -4.76
CA GLY A 231 4.56 8.21 -6.19
C GLY A 231 6.03 8.05 -6.60
N ASP A 232 6.97 7.97 -5.66
CA ASP A 232 8.36 7.60 -5.96
C ASP A 232 8.54 6.08 -5.88
N ARG A 233 8.77 5.47 -7.03
CA ARG A 233 8.83 4.01 -7.19
C ARG A 233 10.22 3.50 -7.52
N SER A 234 11.22 4.38 -7.53
CA SER A 234 12.61 4.08 -7.88
C SER A 234 13.22 2.97 -7.01
N TYR A 235 12.80 2.89 -5.74
CA TYR A 235 13.30 1.90 -4.77
C TYR A 235 12.66 0.51 -4.88
N CYS A 236 11.56 0.34 -5.63
CA CYS A 236 10.83 -0.93 -5.73
C CYS A 236 11.74 -2.09 -6.16
N ALA A 237 12.57 -1.89 -7.19
CA ALA A 237 13.40 -2.96 -7.74
C ALA A 237 14.48 -3.42 -6.74
N SER A 238 15.16 -2.48 -6.09
CA SER A 238 16.15 -2.78 -5.04
C SER A 238 15.50 -3.43 -3.81
N ALA A 239 14.31 -2.99 -3.41
CA ALA A 239 13.60 -3.55 -2.27
C ALA A 239 13.21 -5.01 -2.52
N LEU A 240 12.62 -5.30 -3.69
CA LEU A 240 12.30 -6.66 -4.10
C LEU A 240 13.56 -7.54 -4.14
N ARG A 241 14.69 -7.02 -4.61
CA ARG A 241 15.97 -7.75 -4.64
C ARG A 241 16.45 -8.19 -3.25
N VAL A 242 16.44 -7.31 -2.25
CA VAL A 242 16.93 -7.66 -0.90
C VAL A 242 15.92 -8.48 -0.09
N MET A 243 14.63 -8.30 -0.33
CA MET A 243 13.59 -9.08 0.35
C MET A 243 13.49 -10.50 -0.19
N GLU A 244 13.70 -10.71 -1.50
CA GLU A 244 13.39 -11.98 -2.15
C GLU A 244 14.07 -13.21 -1.53
N PRO A 245 15.35 -13.20 -1.14
CA PRO A 245 15.97 -14.36 -0.48
C PRO A 245 15.22 -14.79 0.78
N TYR A 246 14.76 -13.82 1.59
CA TYR A 246 14.01 -14.07 2.81
C TYR A 246 12.59 -14.54 2.53
N ILE A 247 11.90 -13.92 1.56
CA ILE A 247 10.57 -14.34 1.13
C ILE A 247 10.61 -15.77 0.58
N ARG A 248 11.62 -16.09 -0.23
CA ARG A 248 11.82 -17.42 -0.79
C ARG A 248 12.04 -18.45 0.32
N GLN A 249 12.86 -18.12 1.33
CA GLN A 249 13.05 -18.99 2.48
C GLN A 249 11.73 -19.23 3.24
N MET A 250 10.97 -18.17 3.55
CA MET A 250 9.69 -18.29 4.25
C MET A 250 8.70 -19.19 3.48
N VAL A 251 8.61 -19.04 2.16
CA VAL A 251 7.73 -19.88 1.33
C VAL A 251 8.27 -21.30 1.21
N ALA A 252 9.59 -21.49 1.10
CA ALA A 252 10.20 -22.82 1.05
C ALA A 252 9.98 -23.62 2.34
N ASP A 253 9.97 -22.96 3.50
CA ASP A 253 9.73 -23.59 4.81
C ASP A 253 8.30 -24.16 4.93
N ILE A 254 7.34 -23.60 4.20
CA ILE A 254 5.92 -24.02 4.23
C ILE A 254 5.51 -24.87 3.02
N ALA A 255 6.25 -24.80 1.91
CA ALA A 255 5.96 -25.55 0.70
C ALA A 255 6.22 -27.05 0.87
N GLU A 256 5.42 -27.90 0.22
CA GLU A 256 5.66 -29.35 0.22
C GLU A 256 6.99 -29.68 -0.45
N LYS A 257 7.82 -30.54 0.17
CA LYS A 257 9.08 -31.00 -0.44
C LYS A 257 8.81 -31.75 -1.75
N PRO A 258 9.69 -31.65 -2.76
CA PRO A 258 9.49 -32.37 -4.01
C PRO A 258 9.49 -33.87 -3.68
N VAL A 259 8.51 -34.62 -4.19
CA VAL A 259 8.55 -36.08 -4.13
C VAL A 259 9.76 -36.51 -4.96
N ALA A 260 10.80 -37.01 -4.30
CA ALA A 260 11.95 -37.57 -4.99
C ALA A 260 11.46 -38.67 -5.92
N ALA A 261 11.77 -38.57 -7.22
CA ALA A 261 11.45 -39.61 -8.17
C ALA A 261 12.01 -40.93 -7.62
N THR A 262 11.12 -41.87 -7.29
CA THR A 262 11.48 -43.23 -6.93
C THR A 262 12.01 -43.94 -8.16
N GLY A 263 13.26 -43.63 -8.50
CA GLY A 263 14.05 -44.22 -9.55
C GLY A 263 15.50 -44.15 -9.09
N LYS A 264 15.96 -45.20 -8.40
CA LYS A 264 17.39 -45.42 -8.22
C LYS A 264 18.00 -45.72 -9.60
N THR A 265 18.28 -44.71 -10.39
CA THR A 265 19.38 -44.81 -11.35
C THR A 265 20.65 -44.67 -10.55
N ALA A 266 21.34 -45.80 -10.33
CA ALA A 266 22.65 -45.82 -9.74
C ALA A 266 23.54 -44.80 -10.48
N ALA A 267 24.16 -43.89 -9.72
CA ALA A 267 25.15 -42.99 -10.25
C ALA A 267 26.24 -43.81 -10.97
N PRO A 268 26.76 -43.37 -12.14
CA PRO A 268 27.86 -44.05 -12.78
C PRO A 268 29.09 -43.97 -11.88
N THR A 269 29.47 -45.10 -11.29
CA THR A 269 30.70 -45.24 -10.51
C THR A 269 31.90 -45.05 -11.42
N GLY A 270 32.73 -44.05 -11.13
CA GLY A 270 34.04 -43.91 -11.76
C GLY A 270 34.96 -45.09 -11.44
N LEU A 271 35.98 -45.29 -12.28
CA LEU A 271 36.88 -46.47 -12.31
C LEU A 271 37.74 -46.73 -11.05
N LYS A 272 37.48 -46.06 -9.92
CA LYS A 272 38.18 -46.25 -8.64
C LYS A 272 37.30 -46.34 -7.40
N GLY A 273 35.97 -46.48 -7.53
CA GLY A 273 35.11 -46.84 -6.39
C GLY A 273 35.04 -45.82 -5.25
N GLU A 274 35.43 -44.56 -5.48
CA GLU A 274 35.16 -43.48 -4.54
C GLU A 274 33.75 -42.92 -4.81
N ALA A 275 32.89 -42.95 -3.80
CA ALA A 275 31.63 -42.22 -3.83
C ALA A 275 31.96 -40.71 -3.82
N LEU A 276 31.67 -40.03 -4.93
CA LEU A 276 31.62 -38.57 -4.94
C LEU A 276 30.53 -38.16 -3.95
N ALA A 277 30.94 -37.58 -2.82
CA ALA A 277 30.02 -36.79 -2.02
C ALA A 277 29.58 -35.62 -2.90
N GLU A 278 28.37 -35.71 -3.46
CA GLU A 278 27.65 -34.57 -4.03
C GLU A 278 27.30 -33.61 -2.89
N ASN A 279 28.29 -32.90 -2.37
CA ASN A 279 28.09 -31.57 -1.84
C ASN A 279 28.11 -30.63 -3.04
N ASP A 280 27.07 -30.70 -3.85
CA ASP A 280 26.86 -29.77 -4.95
C ASP A 280 26.29 -28.47 -4.36
N PRO A 281 27.03 -27.35 -4.29
CA PRO A 281 26.54 -26.11 -3.66
C PRO A 281 25.50 -25.37 -4.53
N ALA A 282 25.02 -26.00 -5.59
CA ALA A 282 24.25 -25.38 -6.66
C ALA A 282 22.99 -26.20 -7.01
N ALA A 283 22.24 -26.68 -6.01
CA ALA A 283 20.86 -27.04 -6.25
C ALA A 283 20.15 -25.80 -6.84
N PRO A 284 19.49 -25.88 -8.01
CA PRO A 284 18.81 -24.73 -8.61
C PRO A 284 17.79 -24.22 -7.61
N THR A 285 18.00 -23.02 -7.10
CA THR A 285 17.10 -22.41 -6.12
C THR A 285 15.76 -22.25 -6.82
N SER A 286 14.75 -23.02 -6.40
CA SER A 286 13.43 -23.02 -7.04
C SER A 286 12.91 -21.59 -7.15
N GLN A 287 12.32 -21.27 -8.29
CA GLN A 287 11.76 -19.94 -8.49
C GLN A 287 10.63 -19.71 -7.47
N LEU A 288 10.46 -18.48 -7.00
CA LEU A 288 9.44 -18.17 -5.99
C LEU A 288 8.03 -18.58 -6.45
N SER A 289 7.72 -18.45 -7.74
CA SER A 289 6.47 -18.93 -8.33
C SER A 289 6.25 -20.43 -8.16
N GLU A 290 7.27 -21.25 -8.41
CA GLU A 290 7.20 -22.70 -8.26
C GLU A 290 7.00 -23.12 -6.80
N LEU A 291 7.60 -22.37 -5.88
CA LEU A 291 7.42 -22.61 -4.44
C LEU A 291 6.00 -22.28 -4.00
N LEU A 292 5.42 -21.17 -4.48
CA LEU A 292 4.04 -20.80 -4.18
C LEU A 292 3.04 -21.85 -4.66
N ASP A 293 3.26 -22.44 -5.84
CA ASP A 293 2.40 -23.51 -6.38
C ASP A 293 2.44 -24.80 -5.54
N ARG A 294 3.50 -24.99 -4.75
CA ARG A 294 3.68 -26.14 -3.84
C ARG A 294 3.14 -25.90 -2.43
N VAL A 295 2.56 -24.73 -2.15
CA VAL A 295 1.86 -24.46 -0.89
C VAL A 295 0.43 -24.98 -0.98
N THR A 296 0.20 -26.16 -0.42
CA THR A 296 -1.12 -26.83 -0.39
C THR A 296 -1.82 -26.63 0.96
N ASP A 297 -1.05 -26.66 2.05
CA ASP A 297 -1.51 -26.46 3.42
C ASP A 297 -1.38 -24.99 3.83
N PHE A 298 -2.44 -24.24 3.55
CA PHE A 298 -2.49 -22.82 3.87
C PHE A 298 -2.42 -22.55 5.37
N SER A 299 -2.70 -23.51 6.27
CA SER A 299 -2.64 -23.30 7.73
C SER A 299 -1.22 -22.97 8.23
N LYS A 300 -0.19 -23.35 7.47
CA LYS A 300 1.22 -23.06 7.74
C LYS A 300 1.64 -21.62 7.41
N VAL A 301 0.84 -20.86 6.67
CA VAL A 301 1.11 -19.44 6.33
C VAL A 301 0.83 -18.55 7.55
N ASP A 302 1.77 -18.46 8.46
CA ASP A 302 1.63 -17.69 9.70
C ASP A 302 1.48 -16.16 9.48
N PRO A 303 1.10 -15.37 10.51
CA PRO A 303 0.92 -13.91 10.38
C PRO A 303 2.15 -13.19 9.82
N ARG A 304 3.34 -13.65 10.23
CA ARG A 304 4.62 -13.07 9.79
C ARG A 304 4.82 -13.27 8.29
N THR A 305 4.60 -14.48 7.79
CA THR A 305 4.72 -14.82 6.38
C THR A 305 3.67 -14.07 5.56
N THR A 306 2.44 -13.95 6.06
CA THR A 306 1.38 -13.14 5.44
C THR A 306 1.80 -11.67 5.31
N ALA A 307 2.28 -11.02 6.36
CA ALA A 307 2.70 -9.62 6.29
C ALA A 307 3.87 -9.40 5.33
N ALA A 308 4.90 -10.27 5.39
CA ALA A 308 6.05 -10.17 4.51
C ALA A 308 5.66 -10.34 3.03
N LEU A 309 4.76 -11.29 2.72
CA LEU A 309 4.24 -11.49 1.38
C LEU A 309 3.30 -10.36 0.93
N ALA A 310 2.51 -9.77 1.83
CA ALA A 310 1.65 -8.63 1.52
C ALA A 310 2.49 -7.39 1.16
N LEU A 311 3.56 -7.13 1.91
CA LEU A 311 4.52 -6.08 1.60
C LEU A 311 5.22 -6.34 0.26
N TYR A 312 5.75 -7.56 0.08
CA TYR A 312 6.44 -7.94 -1.16
C TYR A 312 5.51 -7.87 -2.39
N GLY A 313 4.31 -8.45 -2.31
CA GLY A 313 3.31 -8.40 -3.37
C GLY A 313 2.85 -6.98 -3.70
N SER A 314 2.80 -6.09 -2.71
CA SER A 314 2.47 -4.67 -2.92
C SER A 314 3.59 -3.96 -3.69
N LEU A 315 4.85 -4.22 -3.34
CA LEU A 315 6.00 -3.70 -4.09
C LEU A 315 6.06 -4.24 -5.53
N VAL A 316 5.67 -5.51 -5.75
CA VAL A 316 5.53 -6.04 -7.12
C VAL A 316 4.47 -5.25 -7.87
N ASN A 317 3.27 -5.04 -7.31
CA ASN A 317 2.23 -4.21 -7.93
C ASN A 317 2.74 -2.80 -8.25
N TRP A 318 3.44 -2.14 -7.32
CA TRP A 318 4.01 -0.82 -7.57
C TRP A 318 5.06 -0.81 -8.68
N SER A 319 5.88 -1.86 -8.78
CA SER A 319 6.86 -2.01 -9.86
C SER A 319 6.20 -2.16 -11.24
N LEU A 320 5.03 -2.82 -11.31
CA LEU A 320 4.23 -2.96 -12.53
C LEU A 320 3.60 -1.62 -12.92
N ILE A 321 3.06 -0.86 -11.95
CA ILE A 321 2.52 0.49 -12.17
C ILE A 321 3.59 1.42 -12.73
N ALA A 322 4.83 1.31 -12.25
CA ALA A 322 5.96 2.10 -12.70
C ALA A 322 6.57 1.63 -14.03
N ASN A 323 6.06 0.55 -14.62
CA ASN A 323 6.66 -0.12 -15.78
C ASN A 323 8.14 -0.52 -15.58
N LEU A 324 8.57 -0.68 -14.31
CA LEU A 324 9.92 -1.17 -13.98
C LEU A 324 10.05 -2.67 -14.26
N LYS A 325 8.91 -3.39 -14.21
CA LYS A 325 8.82 -4.84 -14.43
C LYS A 325 9.84 -5.61 -13.61
N ALA A 326 10.08 -5.16 -12.37
CA ALA A 326 11.07 -5.76 -11.49
C ALA A 326 10.75 -7.24 -11.24
N ARG A 327 9.46 -7.60 -11.15
CA ARG A 327 8.98 -8.99 -11.15
C ARG A 327 7.73 -9.11 -12.03
N SER A 328 7.35 -10.34 -12.35
CA SER A 328 6.24 -10.61 -13.26
C SER A 328 4.86 -10.38 -12.64
N GLY A 329 3.88 -10.06 -13.49
CA GLY A 329 2.47 -9.95 -13.09
C GLY A 329 1.91 -11.28 -12.58
N GLU A 330 2.34 -12.40 -13.15
CA GLU A 330 1.97 -13.74 -12.71
C GLU A 330 2.39 -14.01 -11.27
N LEU A 331 3.61 -13.60 -10.88
CA LEU A 331 4.08 -13.76 -9.52
C LEU A 331 3.21 -12.96 -8.54
N SER A 332 2.85 -11.72 -8.90
CA SER A 332 1.96 -10.91 -8.07
C SER A 332 0.59 -11.57 -7.90
N ILE A 333 0.00 -12.04 -9.00
CA ILE A 333 -1.28 -12.77 -9.00
C ILE A 333 -1.19 -14.02 -8.12
N ALA A 334 -0.10 -14.79 -8.19
CA ALA A 334 0.11 -15.98 -7.38
C ALA A 334 0.18 -15.66 -5.88
N ILE A 335 0.95 -14.64 -5.49
CA ILE A 335 1.06 -14.18 -4.10
C ILE A 335 -0.32 -13.78 -3.58
N TRP A 336 -1.02 -12.87 -4.27
CA TRP A 336 -2.29 -12.36 -3.78
C TRP A 336 -3.41 -13.41 -3.78
N ARG A 337 -3.40 -14.37 -4.72
CA ARG A 337 -4.31 -15.52 -4.70
C ARG A 337 -4.04 -16.43 -3.52
N MET A 338 -2.78 -16.71 -3.21
CA MET A 338 -2.41 -17.50 -2.04
C MET A 338 -2.84 -16.82 -0.74
N LEU A 339 -2.63 -15.50 -0.63
CA LEU A 339 -3.08 -14.71 0.52
C LEU A 339 -4.61 -14.65 0.64
N GLU A 340 -5.36 -14.45 -0.46
CA GLU A 340 -6.83 -14.54 -0.45
C GLU A 340 -7.27 -15.90 0.10
N ARG A 341 -6.65 -16.99 -0.38
CA ARG A 341 -7.00 -18.35 0.04
C ARG A 341 -6.65 -18.61 1.49
N ARG A 342 -5.51 -18.11 1.97
CA ARG A 342 -5.15 -18.17 3.38
C ARG A 342 -6.21 -17.49 4.25
N ILE A 343 -6.55 -16.24 3.93
CA ILE A 343 -7.47 -15.45 4.76
C ILE A 343 -8.89 -16.02 4.72
N GLU A 344 -9.30 -16.61 3.59
CA GLU A 344 -10.57 -17.34 3.48
C GLU A 344 -10.65 -18.56 4.42
N LEU A 345 -9.52 -19.24 4.65
CA LEU A 345 -9.46 -20.45 5.46
C LEU A 345 -9.19 -20.17 6.95
N SER A 346 -8.66 -18.99 7.29
CA SER A 346 -8.48 -18.56 8.68
C SER A 346 -9.71 -17.78 9.19
N MET A 347 -9.76 -17.48 10.50
CA MET A 347 -10.76 -16.56 11.07
C MET A 347 -10.43 -15.09 10.72
N GLY A 348 -9.88 -14.85 9.53
CA GLY A 348 -9.50 -13.53 9.06
C GLY A 348 -10.71 -12.62 8.91
N SER A 349 -10.54 -11.31 9.11
CA SER A 349 -11.67 -10.40 9.01
C SER A 349 -12.13 -10.27 7.55
N PRO A 350 -13.42 -10.01 7.30
CA PRO A 350 -13.91 -9.72 5.95
C PRO A 350 -13.15 -8.57 5.27
N VAL A 351 -12.61 -7.64 6.05
CA VAL A 351 -11.79 -6.50 5.60
C VAL A 351 -10.45 -6.98 5.06
N ASP A 352 -9.74 -7.85 5.78
CA ASP A 352 -8.47 -8.44 5.35
C ASP A 352 -8.64 -9.19 4.02
N ARG A 353 -9.73 -9.95 3.93
CA ARG A 353 -10.07 -10.67 2.71
C ARG A 353 -10.40 -9.70 1.57
N ALA A 354 -11.17 -8.64 1.82
CA ALA A 354 -11.43 -7.63 0.81
C ALA A 354 -10.15 -6.93 0.32
N LEU A 355 -9.21 -6.63 1.21
CA LEU A 355 -7.91 -6.04 0.86
C LEU A 355 -7.08 -7.00 -0.01
N SER A 356 -7.00 -8.30 0.33
CA SER A 356 -6.32 -9.30 -0.51
C SER A 356 -6.95 -9.43 -1.90
N ILE A 357 -8.28 -9.46 -2.00
CA ILE A 357 -9.02 -9.52 -3.27
C ILE A 357 -8.82 -8.24 -4.08
N CYS A 358 -8.80 -7.07 -3.43
CA CYS A 358 -8.48 -5.79 -4.05
C CYS A 358 -7.10 -5.85 -4.70
N LYS A 359 -6.08 -6.30 -3.97
CA LYS A 359 -4.71 -6.36 -4.46
C LYS A 359 -4.50 -7.43 -5.54
N LEU A 360 -5.24 -8.53 -5.47
CA LEU A 360 -5.33 -9.50 -6.57
C LEU A 360 -5.95 -8.88 -7.83
N GLY A 361 -7.06 -8.15 -7.67
CA GLY A 361 -7.70 -7.41 -8.77
C GLY A 361 -6.74 -6.40 -9.41
N GLU A 362 -5.98 -5.66 -8.60
CA GLU A 362 -4.93 -4.75 -9.04
C GLU A 362 -3.86 -5.46 -9.87
N ALA A 363 -3.29 -6.56 -9.35
CA ALA A 363 -2.30 -7.37 -10.06
C ALA A 363 -2.82 -7.88 -11.42
N MET A 364 -4.08 -8.34 -11.47
CA MET A 364 -4.72 -8.80 -12.70
C MET A 364 -4.91 -7.67 -13.71
N VAL A 365 -5.42 -6.51 -13.28
CA VAL A 365 -5.60 -5.36 -14.18
C VAL A 365 -4.28 -4.88 -14.75
N LEU A 366 -3.22 -4.77 -13.92
CA LEU A 366 -1.89 -4.38 -14.38
C LEU A 366 -1.32 -5.36 -15.38
N THR A 367 -1.44 -6.67 -15.11
CA THR A 367 -1.00 -7.72 -16.03
C THR A 367 -1.80 -7.71 -17.33
N GLY A 368 -3.12 -7.48 -17.25
CA GLY A 368 -3.99 -7.38 -18.41
C GLY A 368 -3.69 -6.15 -19.27
N LYS A 369 -3.36 -5.00 -18.65
CA LYS A 369 -2.88 -3.79 -19.35
C LYS A 369 -1.58 -4.05 -20.09
N ASP A 370 -0.60 -4.65 -19.42
CA ASP A 370 0.71 -4.95 -20.02
C ASP A 370 0.63 -5.91 -21.21
N LYS A 371 -0.32 -6.86 -21.16
CA LYS A 371 -0.54 -7.86 -22.20
C LYS A 371 -1.62 -7.48 -23.21
N GLU A 372 -2.19 -6.27 -23.11
CA GLU A 372 -3.35 -5.83 -23.91
C GLU A 372 -4.50 -6.87 -23.92
N ASN A 373 -4.74 -7.49 -22.76
CA ASN A 373 -5.72 -8.57 -22.61
C ASN A 373 -6.91 -8.14 -21.75
N ALA A 374 -7.98 -7.69 -22.42
CA ALA A 374 -9.21 -7.25 -21.77
C ALA A 374 -9.89 -8.34 -20.92
N GLN A 375 -9.71 -9.63 -21.23
CA GLN A 375 -10.31 -10.70 -20.42
C GLN A 375 -9.67 -10.80 -19.03
N ILE A 376 -8.36 -10.59 -18.93
CA ILE A 376 -7.67 -10.55 -17.63
C ILE A 376 -8.13 -9.31 -16.84
N VAL A 377 -8.25 -8.16 -17.51
CA VAL A 377 -8.77 -6.93 -16.90
C VAL A 377 -10.21 -7.12 -16.38
N ASP A 378 -11.09 -7.74 -17.15
CA ASP A 378 -12.48 -8.01 -16.75
C ASP A 378 -12.56 -8.96 -15.54
N LYS A 379 -11.68 -9.96 -15.47
CA LYS A 379 -11.56 -10.81 -14.27
C LYS A 379 -11.14 -9.98 -13.06
N GLY A 380 -10.16 -9.08 -13.23
CA GLY A 380 -9.76 -8.12 -12.19
C GLY A 380 -10.92 -7.23 -11.72
N ALA A 381 -11.74 -6.72 -12.64
CA ALA A 381 -12.97 -6.00 -12.31
C ALA A 381 -13.95 -6.85 -11.50
N GLY A 382 -14.06 -8.15 -11.80
CA GLY A 382 -14.82 -9.12 -11.00
C GLY A 382 -14.35 -9.21 -9.55
N HIS A 383 -13.04 -9.22 -9.31
CA HIS A 383 -12.46 -9.20 -7.97
C HIS A 383 -12.81 -7.90 -7.21
N TYR A 384 -12.70 -6.73 -7.84
CA TYR A 384 -13.09 -5.49 -7.18
C TYR A 384 -14.58 -5.45 -6.79
N ARG A 385 -15.48 -5.95 -7.66
CA ARG A 385 -16.91 -6.06 -7.30
C ARG A 385 -17.13 -6.96 -6.09
N ARG A 386 -16.42 -8.10 -6.01
CA ARG A 386 -16.46 -9.00 -4.85
C ARG A 386 -15.97 -8.27 -3.59
N ALA A 387 -14.84 -7.58 -3.66
CA ALA A 387 -14.26 -6.86 -2.52
C ALA A 387 -15.20 -5.74 -2.01
N LEU A 388 -15.84 -4.97 -2.90
CA LEU A 388 -16.84 -3.95 -2.49
C LEU A 388 -18.02 -4.56 -1.72
N GLY A 389 -18.43 -5.78 -2.05
CA GLY A 389 -19.50 -6.48 -1.36
C GLY A 389 -19.16 -6.91 0.08
N MET A 390 -17.89 -6.82 0.49
CA MET A 390 -17.40 -7.30 1.78
C MET A 390 -17.16 -6.17 2.80
N ILE A 391 -17.16 -4.91 2.35
CA ILE A 391 -16.79 -3.77 3.20
C ILE A 391 -17.87 -2.70 3.23
N ASN A 392 -17.97 -2.02 4.37
CA ASN A 392 -18.84 -0.87 4.53
C ASN A 392 -18.10 0.44 4.22
N ALA A 393 -18.65 1.27 3.32
CA ALA A 393 -18.05 2.54 2.90
C ALA A 393 -17.93 3.60 4.01
N ARG A 394 -18.78 3.54 5.05
CA ARG A 394 -18.71 4.48 6.19
C ARG A 394 -17.62 4.12 7.19
N VAL A 395 -17.34 2.81 7.32
CA VAL A 395 -16.37 2.30 8.29
C VAL A 395 -14.98 2.19 7.66
N HIS A 396 -14.92 1.77 6.40
CA HIS A 396 -13.67 1.50 5.66
C HIS A 396 -13.54 2.46 4.47
N GLY A 397 -13.78 3.76 4.68
CA GLY A 397 -13.83 4.78 3.62
C GLY A 397 -12.63 4.77 2.67
N PRO A 398 -11.38 4.80 3.17
CA PRO A 398 -10.19 4.78 2.31
C PRO A 398 -10.06 3.49 1.48
N LEU A 399 -10.30 2.33 2.09
CA LEU A 399 -10.25 1.04 1.39
C LEU A 399 -11.38 0.93 0.35
N TYR A 400 -12.59 1.37 0.68
CA TYR A 400 -13.69 1.46 -0.27
C TYR A 400 -13.35 2.31 -1.47
N ALA A 401 -12.77 3.50 -1.25
CA ALA A 401 -12.38 4.39 -2.33
C ALA A 401 -11.29 3.77 -3.23
N LEU A 402 -10.32 3.07 -2.64
CA LEU A 402 -9.28 2.35 -3.39
C LEU A 402 -9.87 1.24 -4.27
N ILE A 403 -10.79 0.43 -3.73
CA ILE A 403 -11.45 -0.66 -4.48
C ILE A 403 -12.37 -0.10 -5.56
N ALA A 404 -13.15 0.95 -5.26
CA ALA A 404 -14.04 1.59 -6.22
C ALA A 404 -13.24 2.24 -7.36
N TYR A 405 -12.13 2.90 -7.04
CA TYR A 405 -11.16 3.37 -8.04
C TYR A 405 -10.69 2.22 -8.94
N GLY A 406 -10.24 1.11 -8.33
CA GLY A 406 -9.74 -0.05 -9.08
C GLY A 406 -10.78 -0.67 -10.00
N LEU A 407 -12.04 -0.76 -9.54
CA LEU A 407 -13.16 -1.24 -10.36
C LEU A 407 -13.38 -0.36 -11.59
N ALA A 408 -13.48 0.95 -11.38
CA ALA A 408 -13.73 1.89 -12.47
C ALA A 408 -12.54 1.95 -13.44
N ASP A 409 -11.29 1.98 -12.94
CA ASP A 409 -10.09 1.89 -13.76
C ASP A 409 -10.04 0.60 -14.59
N ALA A 410 -10.45 -0.55 -14.02
CA ALA A 410 -10.55 -1.80 -14.76
C ALA A 410 -11.55 -1.71 -15.93
N ILE A 411 -12.73 -1.13 -15.70
CA ILE A 411 -13.74 -0.97 -16.75
C ILE A 411 -13.24 -0.02 -17.84
N VAL A 412 -12.64 1.11 -17.47
CA VAL A 412 -12.02 2.06 -18.42
C VAL A 412 -10.95 1.34 -19.26
N SER A 413 -10.09 0.58 -18.62
CA SER A 413 -8.97 -0.11 -19.27
C SER A 413 -9.44 -1.19 -20.23
N SER A 414 -10.49 -1.94 -19.85
CA SER A 414 -11.11 -2.94 -20.72
C SER A 414 -11.73 -2.30 -21.96
N ALA A 415 -12.39 -1.14 -21.79
CA ALA A 415 -12.93 -0.37 -22.91
C ALA A 415 -11.83 0.14 -23.85
N THR A 416 -10.74 0.69 -23.29
CA THR A 416 -9.58 1.16 -24.06
C THR A 416 -8.91 0.03 -24.84
N ILE A 417 -8.68 -1.13 -24.23
CA ILE A 417 -8.07 -2.29 -24.90
C ILE A 417 -8.96 -2.81 -26.04
N ARG A 418 -10.29 -2.71 -25.88
CA ARG A 418 -11.27 -3.14 -26.90
C ARG A 418 -11.53 -2.07 -27.97
N ASP A 419 -10.92 -0.89 -27.85
CA ASP A 419 -11.18 0.28 -28.69
C ASP A 419 -12.68 0.64 -28.78
N VAL A 420 -13.35 0.64 -27.63
CA VAL A 420 -14.76 1.04 -27.50
C VAL A 420 -14.90 2.26 -26.61
N THR A 421 -15.99 3.01 -26.81
CA THR A 421 -16.34 4.15 -25.95
C THR A 421 -16.38 3.73 -24.48
N ILE A 422 -15.77 4.53 -23.60
CA ILE A 422 -15.79 4.27 -22.17
C ILE A 422 -17.24 4.41 -21.68
N PRO A 423 -17.80 3.42 -20.94
CA PRO A 423 -19.16 3.50 -20.42
C PRO A 423 -19.22 4.45 -19.20
N ASP A 424 -19.20 5.77 -19.46
CA ASP A 424 -19.25 6.85 -18.48
C ASP A 424 -20.40 6.71 -17.48
N THR A 425 -21.58 6.30 -17.94
CA THR A 425 -22.75 6.02 -17.09
C THR A 425 -22.51 4.94 -16.03
N GLN A 426 -21.51 4.07 -16.22
CA GLN A 426 -21.13 3.04 -15.25
C GLN A 426 -19.95 3.48 -14.37
N VAL A 427 -18.95 4.17 -14.94
CA VAL A 427 -17.70 4.48 -14.22
C VAL A 427 -17.74 5.79 -13.45
N VAL A 428 -18.40 6.83 -13.96
CA VAL A 428 -18.48 8.15 -13.31
C VAL A 428 -19.15 8.06 -11.93
N PRO A 429 -20.30 7.37 -11.75
CA PRO A 429 -20.92 7.24 -10.43
C PRO A 429 -20.03 6.52 -9.42
N VAL A 430 -19.21 5.56 -9.86
CA VAL A 430 -18.30 4.80 -8.99
C VAL A 430 -17.16 5.70 -8.51
N PHE A 431 -16.54 6.49 -9.39
CA PHE A 431 -15.55 7.48 -8.98
C PHE A 431 -16.14 8.54 -8.03
N GLN A 432 -17.33 9.05 -8.33
CA GLN A 432 -18.00 10.02 -7.45
C GLN A 432 -18.35 9.43 -6.08
N ALA A 433 -18.76 8.16 -6.00
CA ALA A 433 -18.99 7.48 -4.73
C ALA A 433 -17.69 7.34 -3.91
N ALA A 434 -16.57 7.04 -4.57
CA ALA A 434 -15.26 6.98 -3.93
C ALA A 434 -14.83 8.34 -3.35
N LEU A 435 -15.03 9.43 -4.12
CA LEU A 435 -14.71 10.81 -3.70
C LEU A 435 -15.60 11.32 -2.55
N LYS A 436 -16.76 10.71 -2.30
CA LYS A 436 -17.62 11.07 -1.16
C LYS A 436 -17.10 10.53 0.17
N VAL A 437 -16.35 9.43 0.16
CA VAL A 437 -15.85 8.77 1.38
C VAL A 437 -14.35 8.89 1.58
N CYS A 438 -13.62 9.28 0.54
CA CYS A 438 -12.21 9.61 0.59
C CYS A 438 -12.06 11.13 0.46
N THR A 439 -11.40 11.77 1.43
CA THR A 439 -11.18 13.22 1.42
C THR A 439 -9.77 13.52 0.89
N ARG A 440 -9.63 14.64 0.17
CA ARG A 440 -8.32 15.15 -0.26
C ARG A 440 -7.39 15.42 0.93
N ARG A 441 -7.92 15.92 2.04
CA ARG A 441 -7.12 16.24 3.24
C ARG A 441 -6.44 15.02 3.83
N ASP A 442 -7.17 13.92 3.96
CA ASP A 442 -6.68 12.74 4.69
C ASP A 442 -5.89 11.81 3.77
N HIS A 443 -6.33 11.64 2.52
CA HIS A 443 -5.68 10.77 1.54
C HIS A 443 -5.51 11.45 0.18
N PRO A 444 -4.70 12.53 0.08
CA PRO A 444 -4.58 13.34 -1.13
C PRO A 444 -4.13 12.54 -2.36
N TYR A 445 -3.28 11.52 -2.15
CA TYR A 445 -2.83 10.67 -3.25
C TYR A 445 -3.96 9.81 -3.84
N ILE A 446 -4.72 9.10 -3.00
CA ILE A 446 -5.86 8.26 -3.45
C ILE A 446 -6.91 9.14 -4.10
N TRP A 447 -7.23 10.27 -3.47
CA TRP A 447 -8.18 11.25 -3.99
C TRP A 447 -7.74 11.80 -5.35
N GLY A 448 -6.47 12.20 -5.48
CA GLY A 448 -5.88 12.70 -6.72
C GLY A 448 -5.92 11.65 -7.83
N ARG A 449 -5.67 10.37 -7.54
CA ARG A 449 -5.81 9.26 -8.51
C ARG A 449 -7.23 9.12 -9.03
N ILE A 450 -8.23 9.23 -8.15
CA ILE A 450 -9.64 9.15 -8.53
C ILE A 450 -10.01 10.33 -9.43
N MET A 451 -9.64 11.55 -9.04
CA MET A 451 -9.90 12.75 -9.84
C MET A 451 -9.21 12.70 -11.20
N PHE A 452 -7.97 12.23 -11.26
CA PHE A 452 -7.22 12.06 -12.51
C PHE A 452 -7.89 11.03 -13.44
N ALA A 453 -8.32 9.90 -12.90
CA ALA A 453 -9.01 8.87 -13.68
C ALA A 453 -10.37 9.35 -14.19
N LEU A 454 -11.14 10.03 -13.33
CA LEU A 454 -12.40 10.65 -13.71
C LEU A 454 -12.20 11.70 -14.81
N ALA A 455 -11.18 12.56 -14.68
CA ALA A 455 -10.81 13.54 -15.71
C ALA A 455 -10.49 12.87 -17.05
N THR A 456 -9.82 11.72 -17.01
CA THR A 456 -9.46 10.95 -18.21
C THR A 456 -10.68 10.38 -18.91
N VAL A 457 -11.69 9.90 -18.18
CA VAL A 457 -12.97 9.47 -18.77
C VAL A 457 -13.65 10.63 -19.49
N TYR A 458 -13.76 11.78 -18.82
CA TYR A 458 -14.37 12.97 -19.40
C TYR A 458 -13.60 13.49 -20.62
N LEU A 459 -12.26 13.47 -20.58
CA LEU A 459 -11.43 13.89 -21.70
C LEU A 459 -11.64 12.99 -22.92
N THR A 460 -11.60 11.67 -22.73
CA THR A 460 -11.71 10.69 -23.82
C THR A 460 -13.09 10.74 -24.46
N ASN A 461 -14.16 10.63 -23.67
CA ASN A 461 -15.52 10.66 -24.19
C ASN A 461 -15.89 12.06 -24.72
N GLY A 462 -15.50 13.12 -24.02
CA GLY A 462 -15.74 14.50 -24.46
C GLY A 462 -15.05 14.80 -25.78
N ASN A 463 -13.82 14.32 -25.99
CA ASN A 463 -13.16 14.45 -27.29
C ASN A 463 -13.84 13.59 -28.37
N LEU A 464 -14.28 12.37 -28.06
CA LEU A 464 -14.97 11.51 -29.01
C LEU A 464 -16.28 12.13 -29.49
N HIS A 465 -17.08 12.67 -28.57
CA HIS A 465 -18.41 13.23 -28.83
C HIS A 465 -18.41 14.74 -29.11
N LYS A 466 -17.24 15.40 -29.05
CA LYS A 466 -17.10 16.86 -29.13
C LYS A 466 -17.95 17.60 -28.09
N ASP A 467 -18.05 17.01 -26.91
CA ASP A 467 -18.82 17.52 -25.78
C ASP A 467 -17.99 18.52 -24.96
N ILE A 468 -18.39 19.79 -25.02
CA ILE A 468 -17.73 20.91 -24.34
C ILE A 468 -17.87 20.79 -22.81
N GLU A 469 -19.01 20.30 -22.31
CA GLU A 469 -19.27 20.17 -20.88
C GLU A 469 -18.35 19.11 -20.28
N MET A 470 -18.26 17.94 -20.92
CA MET A 470 -17.32 16.89 -20.51
C MET A 470 -15.87 17.39 -20.55
N LEU A 471 -15.44 18.07 -21.61
CA LEU A 471 -14.08 18.61 -21.69
C LEU A 471 -13.80 19.67 -20.60
N THR A 472 -14.80 20.45 -20.23
CA THR A 472 -14.70 21.41 -19.12
C THR A 472 -14.56 20.69 -17.78
N HIS A 473 -15.33 19.62 -17.54
CA HIS A 473 -15.18 18.78 -16.35
C HIS A 473 -13.83 18.08 -16.30
N ALA A 474 -13.33 17.59 -17.44
CA ALA A 474 -12.00 16.98 -17.53
C ALA A 474 -10.91 17.96 -17.07
N ARG A 475 -10.94 19.18 -17.59
CA ARG A 475 -10.00 20.24 -17.21
C ARG A 475 -10.03 20.54 -15.72
N MET A 476 -11.21 20.79 -15.16
CA MET A 476 -11.36 21.09 -13.73
C MET A 476 -10.86 19.94 -12.86
N SER A 477 -11.15 18.71 -13.27
CA SER A 477 -10.75 17.51 -12.53
C SER A 477 -9.24 17.28 -12.59
N TYR A 478 -8.58 17.54 -13.72
CA TYR A 478 -7.12 17.49 -13.81
C TYR A 478 -6.43 18.56 -12.95
N SER A 479 -6.98 19.77 -12.88
CA SER A 479 -6.48 20.83 -12.00
C SER A 479 -6.57 20.42 -10.53
N GLN A 480 -7.70 19.86 -10.09
CA GLN A 480 -7.85 19.37 -8.74
C GLN A 480 -6.93 18.18 -8.43
N ALA A 481 -6.77 17.25 -9.38
CA ALA A 481 -5.84 16.14 -9.25
C ALA A 481 -4.38 16.63 -9.11
N TYR A 482 -3.99 17.67 -9.87
CA TYR A 482 -2.66 18.28 -9.78
C TYR A 482 -2.37 18.79 -8.37
N GLU A 483 -3.28 19.56 -7.78
CA GLU A 483 -3.08 20.09 -6.44
C GLU A 483 -3.02 18.98 -5.38
N ALA A 484 -3.90 17.98 -5.48
CA ALA A 484 -3.89 16.84 -4.57
C ALA A 484 -2.60 16.01 -4.70
N PHE A 485 -2.06 15.85 -5.90
CA PHE A 485 -0.76 15.19 -6.07
C PHE A 485 0.40 16.01 -5.52
N ASN A 486 0.37 17.34 -5.59
CA ASN A 486 1.35 18.18 -4.92
C ASN A 486 1.28 18.03 -3.40
N GLU A 487 0.07 18.03 -2.82
CA GLU A 487 -0.13 17.77 -1.38
C GLU A 487 0.34 16.38 -0.96
N ALA A 488 0.24 15.39 -1.85
CA ALA A 488 0.75 14.05 -1.64
C ALA A 488 2.28 13.92 -1.80
N GLY A 489 2.97 14.96 -2.30
CA GLY A 489 4.38 14.86 -2.71
C GLY A 489 4.60 14.09 -4.02
N ALA A 490 3.53 13.72 -4.73
CA ALA A 490 3.55 12.89 -5.93
C ALA A 490 3.87 13.69 -7.20
N LYS A 491 5.09 14.24 -7.27
CA LYS A 491 5.54 15.14 -8.35
C LYS A 491 5.34 14.56 -9.76
N GLY A 492 5.61 13.27 -9.96
CA GLY A 492 5.39 12.60 -11.25
C GLY A 492 3.92 12.55 -11.66
N ALA A 493 3.03 12.23 -10.71
CA ALA A 493 1.59 12.21 -10.94
C ALA A 493 1.02 13.62 -11.15
N ALA A 494 1.54 14.62 -10.42
CA ALA A 494 1.20 16.03 -10.63
C ALA A 494 1.55 16.47 -12.07
N ARG A 495 2.76 16.15 -12.55
CA ARG A 495 3.14 16.45 -13.96
C ARG A 495 2.19 15.79 -14.97
N ALA A 496 1.79 14.54 -14.73
CA ALA A 496 0.82 13.87 -15.60
C ALA A 496 -0.55 14.57 -15.59
N ALA A 497 -1.03 15.01 -14.42
CA ALA A 497 -2.28 15.76 -14.28
C ALA A 497 -2.21 17.11 -15.00
N SER A 498 -1.11 17.85 -14.86
CA SER A 498 -0.86 19.08 -15.61
C SER A 498 -0.88 18.87 -17.13
N GLY A 499 -0.28 17.78 -17.62
CA GLY A 499 -0.38 17.41 -19.04
C GLY A 499 -1.81 17.12 -19.50
N GLY A 500 -2.63 16.46 -18.66
CA GLY A 500 -4.05 16.24 -18.92
C GLY A 500 -4.87 17.53 -18.95
N PHE A 501 -4.58 18.47 -18.05
CA PHE A 501 -5.16 19.80 -18.03
C PHE A 501 -4.92 20.53 -19.36
N THR A 502 -3.66 20.61 -19.80
CA THR A 502 -3.30 21.27 -21.06
C THR A 502 -3.95 20.63 -22.28
N ARG A 503 -4.04 19.29 -22.32
CA ARG A 503 -4.77 18.59 -23.40
C ARG A 503 -6.25 18.99 -23.44
N SER A 504 -6.90 19.09 -22.28
CA SER A 504 -8.30 19.47 -22.18
C SER A 504 -8.53 20.90 -22.67
N GLU A 505 -7.67 21.85 -22.27
CA GLU A 505 -7.69 23.24 -22.75
C GLU A 505 -7.51 23.35 -24.27
N ASN A 506 -6.58 22.59 -24.83
CA ASN A 506 -6.33 22.58 -26.26
C ASN A 506 -7.57 22.11 -27.05
N PHE A 507 -8.26 21.05 -26.60
CA PHE A 507 -9.48 20.59 -27.24
C PHE A 507 -10.62 21.62 -27.13
N LEU A 508 -10.80 22.23 -25.96
CA LEU A 508 -11.79 23.30 -25.77
C LEU A 508 -11.54 24.49 -26.70
N SER A 509 -10.28 24.93 -26.80
CA SER A 509 -9.87 26.02 -27.70
C SER A 509 -10.15 25.68 -29.17
N GLN A 510 -9.82 24.46 -29.61
CA GLN A 510 -10.11 24.02 -30.98
C GLN A 510 -11.61 24.00 -31.29
N LEU A 511 -12.45 23.55 -30.35
CA LEU A 511 -13.91 23.57 -30.52
C LEU A 511 -14.47 24.98 -30.54
N GLY A 512 -13.97 25.85 -29.65
CA GLY A 512 -14.30 27.27 -29.64
C GLY A 512 -13.95 27.93 -30.97
N HIS A 513 -12.75 27.70 -31.49
CA HIS A 513 -12.32 28.25 -32.77
C HIS A 513 -13.18 27.76 -33.94
N ARG A 514 -13.49 26.47 -34.02
CA ARG A 514 -14.41 25.94 -35.04
C ARG A 514 -15.78 26.59 -34.97
N LYS A 515 -16.33 26.77 -33.77
CA LYS A 515 -17.62 27.44 -33.59
C LYS A 515 -17.55 28.88 -34.10
N THR A 516 -16.52 29.63 -33.73
CA THR A 516 -16.36 31.02 -34.21
C THR A 516 -16.21 31.11 -35.73
N LEU A 517 -15.53 30.13 -36.37
CA LEU A 517 -15.43 30.07 -37.82
C LEU A 517 -16.77 29.73 -38.48
N MET A 518 -17.53 28.78 -37.94
CA MET A 518 -18.88 28.45 -38.42
C MET A 518 -19.83 29.64 -38.32
N ASP A 519 -19.77 30.38 -37.21
CA ASP A 519 -20.56 31.59 -36.98
C ASP A 519 -20.15 32.72 -37.95
N ALA A 520 -18.84 32.89 -38.20
CA ALA A 520 -18.31 33.90 -39.11
C ALA A 520 -18.54 33.59 -40.59
N THR A 521 -18.63 32.31 -40.97
CA THR A 521 -18.86 31.86 -42.35
C THR A 521 -20.33 31.67 -42.70
N GLY A 522 -21.25 31.93 -41.76
CA GLY A 522 -22.69 31.91 -42.01
C GLY A 522 -23.25 30.51 -42.23
N GLY A 523 -22.89 29.56 -41.34
CA GLY A 523 -23.31 28.14 -41.41
C GLY A 523 -24.82 27.89 -41.27
N LEU A 524 -25.60 28.28 -42.26
CA LEU A 524 -26.88 27.67 -42.67
C LEU A 524 -26.88 27.69 -44.20
N GLY A 525 -26.60 26.53 -44.81
CA GLY A 525 -26.86 26.33 -46.24
C GLY A 525 -28.33 26.67 -46.50
N LYS A 526 -28.57 27.68 -47.35
CA LYS A 526 -29.89 28.00 -47.89
C LYS A 526 -30.35 26.85 -48.78
N ASP A 527 -31.02 25.85 -48.22
CA ASP A 527 -31.88 24.91 -48.97
C ASP A 527 -33.24 25.55 -49.29
N THR A 528 -33.22 26.75 -49.88
CA THR A 528 -34.41 27.39 -50.46
C THR A 528 -34.02 28.15 -51.72
N ALA A 529 -33.97 27.44 -52.84
CA ALA A 529 -34.38 27.92 -54.17
C ALA A 529 -34.03 26.88 -55.23
N ASN A 530 -35.01 26.09 -55.66
CA ASN A 530 -35.39 25.93 -57.07
C ASN A 530 -36.41 24.79 -57.20
N ALA A 531 -37.68 25.14 -56.99
CA ALA A 531 -38.80 24.48 -57.64
C ALA A 531 -39.54 25.56 -58.42
N SER A 532 -39.20 25.68 -59.70
CA SER A 532 -39.99 26.34 -60.74
C SER A 532 -39.78 25.60 -62.04
#